data_AF-A0A956CLI5-F1
#
_entry.id   AF-A0A956CLI5-F1
#
_cell.length_a   1.000
_cell.length_b   1.000
_cell.length_c   1.000
_cell.angle_alpha   90.00
_cell.angle_beta   90.00
_cell.angle_gamma   90.00
#
_symmetry.space_group_name_H-M   'P 1'
#
loop_
_entity.id
_entity.type
_entity.pdbx_description
1 polymer ?
#
loop_
_entity_poly.entity_id
_entity_poly.type
_entity_poly.pdbx_seq_one_letter_code
_entity_poly.pdbx_strand_id
1 'polypeptide(L)'
;TDEEDCSAADYDIFNVESSKYPLPNGDSNYHNVHCYLGEAPEKALHPVQRYIDGFLALRPNNSGLLVFGAITGVPLAFDDGGTSFTDLLKDPSMSYSEVQKASNLPYELKPVCDAGADGDAAPARRIVQVAQGLDAAGAGVTVRSICAPDYAPALDAIIRKIADALGGACLPRKLNPDAGGNVNCDVVEVLPLGVTCESLSGKGRSFLRSEKIDGESEPREVCRIAQLPAISTGDAAANPPSDPGWFYEFDDDANPNGNGGNPTDLEKRCGQGSQRISFASDSEPGTGSQLRLECLQPVVGSANGQVDVGEGCSAQGANTMCNAGSSLGADQCPTDVSLVCDPKSLTWQAPCDDDSDCSPFVCDTTRTFSDGTAAPSICVNPTCG
;
A
#
# COMPACT_ATOMS: atom_id res chain seq x y z
N THR A 1 19.08 2.89 -17.93
CA THR A 1 19.16 2.76 -19.38
C THR A 1 19.59 4.08 -19.98
N ASP A 2 20.65 4.05 -20.76
CA ASP A 2 21.15 5.13 -21.61
C ASP A 2 20.32 5.28 -22.91
N GLU A 3 19.58 4.23 -23.27
CA GLU A 3 18.69 4.20 -24.43
C GLU A 3 17.24 4.61 -24.10
N GLU A 4 16.53 5.07 -25.13
CA GLU A 4 15.07 5.33 -25.10
C GLU A 4 14.26 4.09 -25.53
N ASP A 5 12.99 4.04 -25.12
CA ASP A 5 12.05 2.98 -25.51
C ASP A 5 11.65 3.03 -26.99
N CYS A 6 12.10 2.02 -27.76
CA CYS A 6 11.57 1.69 -29.09
C CYS A 6 10.77 0.37 -29.08
N SER A 7 9.85 0.21 -28.12
CA SER A 7 8.97 -0.95 -28.12
C SER A 7 7.95 -0.91 -29.27
N ALA A 8 8.35 -1.48 -30.40
CA ALA A 8 7.57 -1.54 -31.63
C ALA A 8 6.34 -2.45 -31.49
N ALA A 9 5.16 -1.90 -31.78
CA ALA A 9 3.94 -2.65 -32.06
C ALA A 9 3.93 -3.19 -33.50
N ASP A 10 4.64 -2.52 -34.39
CA ASP A 10 4.81 -2.91 -35.79
C ASP A 10 6.29 -2.97 -36.16
N TYR A 11 6.79 -4.19 -36.33
CA TYR A 11 8.20 -4.44 -36.59
C TYR A 11 8.69 -3.95 -37.96
N ASP A 12 7.79 -3.54 -38.87
CA ASP A 12 8.21 -2.95 -40.15
C ASP A 12 8.96 -1.62 -39.95
N ILE A 13 8.95 -1.03 -38.74
CA ILE A 13 9.77 0.13 -38.40
C ILE A 13 11.29 -0.15 -38.45
N PHE A 14 11.70 -1.41 -38.27
CA PHE A 14 13.10 -1.82 -38.36
C PHE A 14 13.50 -2.24 -39.78
N ASN A 15 12.55 -2.26 -40.72
CA ASN A 15 12.82 -2.56 -42.10
C ASN A 15 13.24 -1.27 -42.84
N VAL A 16 14.53 -1.18 -43.21
CA VAL A 16 15.08 -0.03 -43.94
C VAL A 16 14.48 0.17 -45.33
N GLU A 17 13.84 -0.86 -45.89
CA GLU A 17 13.14 -0.80 -47.17
C GLU A 17 11.63 -0.62 -46.99
N SER A 18 11.15 -0.35 -45.77
CA SER A 18 9.73 -0.17 -45.49
C SER A 18 9.18 1.02 -46.28
N SER A 19 8.11 0.74 -47.04
CA SER A 19 7.27 1.78 -47.63
C SER A 19 6.26 2.35 -46.64
N LYS A 20 6.05 1.68 -45.50
CA LYS A 20 5.11 2.08 -44.45
C LYS A 20 5.74 3.09 -43.49
N TYR A 21 7.01 2.90 -43.15
CA TYR A 21 7.82 3.80 -42.35
C TYR A 21 9.10 4.14 -43.14
N PRO A 22 9.01 5.07 -44.09
CA PRO A 22 10.16 5.43 -44.90
C PRO A 22 11.18 6.22 -44.07
N LEU A 23 12.45 5.85 -44.19
CA LEU A 23 13.54 6.65 -43.64
C LEU A 23 13.57 8.05 -44.29
N PRO A 24 13.97 9.10 -43.54
CA PRO A 24 14.19 10.43 -44.10
C PRO A 24 15.09 10.37 -45.34
N ASN A 25 14.55 10.82 -46.49
CA ASN A 25 15.22 10.77 -47.80
C ASN A 25 15.69 9.37 -48.27
N GLY A 26 15.20 8.29 -47.66
CA GLY A 26 15.69 6.93 -47.91
C GLY A 26 17.12 6.68 -47.41
N ASP A 27 17.63 7.53 -46.51
CA ASP A 27 19.00 7.42 -46.01
C ASP A 27 19.07 6.43 -44.83
N SER A 28 19.77 5.32 -45.03
CA SER A 28 20.01 4.27 -44.02
C SER A 28 20.71 4.78 -42.76
N ASN A 29 21.35 5.95 -42.80
CA ASN A 29 21.97 6.56 -41.63
C ASN A 29 20.94 6.94 -40.55
N TYR A 30 19.64 7.06 -40.87
CA TYR A 30 18.61 7.39 -39.89
C TYR A 30 18.08 6.19 -39.10
N HIS A 31 18.57 4.98 -39.34
CA HIS A 31 18.03 3.76 -38.72
C HIS A 31 17.95 3.86 -37.18
N ASN A 32 18.99 4.39 -36.53
CA ASN A 32 19.08 4.46 -35.07
C ASN A 32 18.10 5.47 -34.45
N VAL A 33 17.61 6.44 -35.22
CA VAL A 33 16.68 7.48 -34.74
C VAL A 33 15.25 7.26 -35.23
N HIS A 34 15.02 6.20 -36.02
CA HIS A 34 13.79 5.99 -36.76
C HIS A 34 12.57 5.84 -35.85
N CYS A 35 12.76 5.30 -34.65
CA CYS A 35 11.69 5.14 -33.66
C CYS A 35 11.17 6.46 -33.07
N TYR A 36 11.90 7.57 -33.25
CA TYR A 36 11.72 8.79 -32.46
C TYR A 36 11.38 10.02 -33.30
N LEU A 37 11.57 9.93 -34.63
CA LEU A 37 11.39 11.03 -35.56
C LEU A 37 10.28 10.73 -36.56
N GLY A 38 9.68 11.78 -37.12
CA GLY A 38 8.61 11.65 -38.10
C GLY A 38 7.32 11.05 -37.52
N GLU A 39 6.60 10.27 -38.33
CA GLU A 39 5.29 9.69 -37.94
C GLU A 39 5.41 8.31 -37.28
N ALA A 40 6.60 7.71 -37.29
CA ALA A 40 6.89 6.40 -36.72
C ALA A 40 6.55 6.27 -35.22
N PRO A 41 6.86 7.23 -34.33
CA PRO A 41 6.59 7.10 -32.90
C PRO A 41 5.11 6.89 -32.58
N GLU A 42 4.22 7.48 -33.36
CA GLU A 42 2.77 7.41 -33.15
C GLU A 42 2.14 6.16 -33.77
N LYS A 43 2.71 5.66 -34.86
CA LYS A 43 2.10 4.59 -35.68
C LYS A 43 2.71 3.21 -35.47
N ALA A 44 4.01 3.16 -35.13
CA ALA A 44 4.76 1.91 -35.06
C ALA A 44 5.03 1.44 -33.63
N LEU A 45 4.96 2.32 -32.63
CA LEU A 45 5.25 1.95 -31.24
C LEU A 45 3.99 1.58 -30.47
N HIS A 46 4.14 0.75 -29.44
CA HIS A 46 3.06 0.56 -28.47
C HIS A 46 2.74 1.89 -27.76
N PRO A 47 1.47 2.18 -27.44
CA PRO A 47 1.13 3.35 -26.65
C PRO A 47 1.70 3.22 -25.23
N VAL A 48 2.17 4.32 -24.65
CA VAL A 48 2.72 4.36 -23.28
C VAL A 48 1.74 3.78 -22.25
N GLN A 49 0.43 4.01 -22.46
CA GLN A 49 -0.63 3.50 -21.59
C GLN A 49 -0.57 1.98 -21.40
N ARG A 50 -0.11 1.22 -22.40
CA ARG A 50 0.07 -0.24 -22.30
C ARG A 50 0.96 -0.63 -21.13
N TYR A 51 2.04 0.12 -20.91
CA TYR A 51 3.01 -0.16 -19.85
C TYR A 51 2.48 0.27 -18.49
N ILE A 52 1.81 1.43 -18.43
CA ILE A 52 1.13 1.90 -17.22
C ILE A 52 0.12 0.84 -16.75
N ASP A 53 -0.77 0.40 -17.64
CA ASP A 53 -1.77 -0.63 -17.35
C ASP A 53 -1.13 -1.96 -16.95
N GLY A 54 -0.07 -2.37 -17.66
CA GLY A 54 0.66 -3.61 -17.38
C GLY A 54 1.32 -3.61 -16.00
N PHE A 55 1.95 -2.50 -15.60
CA PHE A 55 2.57 -2.38 -14.28
C PHE A 55 1.52 -2.32 -13.17
N LEU A 56 0.44 -1.57 -13.34
CA LEU A 56 -0.66 -1.52 -12.37
C LEU A 56 -1.34 -2.88 -12.21
N ALA A 57 -1.42 -3.68 -13.26
CA ALA A 57 -1.94 -5.04 -13.21
C ALA A 57 -1.11 -6.01 -12.35
N LEU A 58 0.17 -5.69 -12.04
CA LEU A 58 0.99 -6.47 -11.11
C LEU A 58 0.53 -6.33 -9.65
N ARG A 59 -0.22 -5.26 -9.35
CA ARG A 59 -0.74 -4.92 -8.00
C ARG A 59 -2.18 -4.40 -8.10
N PRO A 60 -3.14 -5.25 -8.51
CA PRO A 60 -4.53 -4.82 -8.68
C PRO A 60 -5.08 -4.28 -7.36
N ASN A 61 -5.76 -3.12 -7.43
CA ASN A 61 -6.34 -2.39 -6.30
C ASN A 61 -5.34 -1.91 -5.22
N ASN A 62 -4.03 -2.03 -5.46
CA ASN A 62 -2.99 -1.69 -4.49
C ASN A 62 -1.81 -0.99 -5.18
N SER A 63 -2.09 0.02 -6.00
CA SER A 63 -1.07 0.78 -6.73
C SER A 63 -0.03 1.41 -5.80
N GLY A 64 -0.41 1.77 -4.56
CA GLY A 64 0.52 2.26 -3.53
C GLY A 64 1.64 1.29 -3.13
N LEU A 65 1.50 -0.01 -3.42
CA LEU A 65 2.54 -1.02 -3.22
C LEU A 65 3.43 -1.27 -4.44
N LEU A 66 3.14 -0.60 -5.56
CA LEU A 66 3.96 -0.66 -6.75
C LEU A 66 5.04 0.43 -6.64
N VAL A 67 6.31 0.02 -6.72
CA VAL A 67 7.44 0.95 -6.81
C VAL A 67 8.04 0.88 -8.21
N PHE A 68 8.16 2.02 -8.87
CA PHE A 68 8.81 2.16 -10.16
C PHE A 68 10.00 3.13 -10.03
N GLY A 69 11.21 2.60 -10.20
CA GLY A 69 12.45 3.37 -10.20
C GLY A 69 13.13 3.33 -11.56
N ALA A 70 13.35 4.49 -12.18
CA ALA A 70 14.08 4.59 -13.44
C ALA A 70 15.35 5.43 -13.28
N ILE A 71 16.50 4.82 -13.55
CA ILE A 71 17.78 5.52 -13.79
C ILE A 71 17.95 5.58 -15.29
N THR A 72 17.73 6.76 -15.88
CA THR A 72 17.59 6.89 -17.34
C THR A 72 18.05 8.26 -17.85
N GLY A 73 17.99 8.46 -19.17
CA GLY A 73 18.38 9.72 -19.80
C GLY A 73 17.41 10.85 -19.44
N VAL A 74 17.74 11.57 -18.38
CA VAL A 74 17.11 12.83 -17.96
C VAL A 74 18.20 13.84 -17.57
N PRO A 75 17.94 15.15 -17.64
CA PRO A 75 18.96 16.15 -17.37
C PRO A 75 19.34 16.14 -15.87
N LEU A 76 20.62 16.33 -15.56
CA LEU A 76 21.13 16.36 -14.18
C LEU A 76 20.43 17.40 -13.28
N ALA A 77 19.94 18.49 -13.87
CA ALA A 77 19.19 19.52 -13.15
C ALA A 77 17.91 18.99 -12.47
N PHE A 78 17.42 17.81 -12.88
CA PHE A 78 16.20 17.18 -12.36
C PHE A 78 16.50 15.98 -11.45
N ASP A 79 17.77 15.72 -11.13
CA ASP A 79 18.20 14.56 -10.33
C ASP A 79 17.94 14.71 -8.82
N ASP A 80 17.39 15.85 -8.40
CA ASP A 80 17.00 16.13 -7.03
C ASP A 80 15.74 15.38 -6.58
N GLY A 81 14.96 14.85 -7.54
CA GLY A 81 13.73 14.12 -7.28
C GLY A 81 12.55 14.94 -6.76
N GLY A 82 12.67 16.26 -6.72
CA GLY A 82 11.60 17.17 -6.32
C GLY A 82 10.83 17.76 -7.51
N THR A 83 11.31 17.54 -8.73
CA THR A 83 10.77 18.21 -9.91
C THR A 83 9.58 17.46 -10.52
N SER A 84 8.58 18.21 -11.01
CA SER A 84 7.41 17.63 -11.69
C SER A 84 7.80 16.95 -12.99
N PHE A 85 7.23 15.77 -13.26
CA PHE A 85 7.36 15.09 -14.56
C PHE A 85 6.92 15.96 -15.74
N THR A 86 5.95 16.87 -15.52
CA THR A 86 5.50 17.79 -16.56
C THR A 86 6.60 18.77 -16.95
N ASP A 87 7.35 19.29 -15.98
CA ASP A 87 8.43 20.25 -16.23
C ASP A 87 9.63 19.55 -16.83
N LEU A 88 9.96 18.35 -16.35
CA LEU A 88 10.97 17.49 -16.96
C LEU A 88 10.67 17.21 -18.44
N LEU A 89 9.44 16.78 -18.78
CA LEU A 89 9.06 16.50 -20.17
C LEU A 89 9.01 17.73 -21.09
N LYS A 90 8.90 18.94 -20.52
CA LYS A 90 8.95 20.22 -21.23
C LYS A 90 10.37 20.75 -21.41
N ASP A 91 11.35 20.19 -20.71
CA ASP A 91 12.73 20.64 -20.86
C ASP A 91 13.18 20.49 -22.32
N PRO A 92 13.80 21.52 -22.94
CA PRO A 92 14.23 21.46 -24.33
C PRO A 92 15.19 20.30 -24.62
N SER A 93 16.04 19.92 -23.67
CA SER A 93 16.97 18.79 -23.81
C SER A 93 16.25 17.43 -23.83
N MET A 94 15.01 17.37 -23.35
CA MET A 94 14.19 16.18 -23.44
C MET A 94 13.53 16.02 -24.83
N SER A 95 13.73 16.92 -25.80
CA SER A 95 13.14 16.79 -27.14
C SER A 95 13.96 15.86 -28.05
N TYR A 96 13.29 15.06 -28.88
CA TYR A 96 13.99 14.27 -29.89
C TYR A 96 14.51 15.17 -31.01
N SER A 97 15.81 15.12 -31.23
CA SER A 97 16.49 15.73 -32.38
C SER A 97 17.67 14.86 -32.74
N GLU A 98 17.96 14.73 -34.02
CA GLU A 98 19.10 13.97 -34.51
C GLU A 98 20.39 14.81 -34.50
N VAL A 99 21.50 14.12 -34.29
CA VAL A 99 22.85 14.65 -34.50
C VAL A 99 23.66 13.64 -35.30
N GLN A 100 24.60 14.14 -36.10
CA GLN A 100 25.56 13.31 -36.81
C GLN A 100 26.95 13.56 -36.21
N LYS A 101 27.50 12.59 -35.48
CA LYS A 101 28.82 12.73 -34.82
C LYS A 101 29.97 12.90 -35.83
N ALA A 102 29.81 12.35 -37.03
CA ALA A 102 30.67 12.60 -38.19
C ALA A 102 29.89 12.32 -39.49
N SER A 103 30.30 12.92 -40.62
CA SER A 103 29.58 12.87 -41.91
C SER A 103 29.37 11.47 -42.51
N ASN A 104 30.01 10.46 -41.95
CA ASN A 104 29.98 9.05 -42.35
C ASN A 104 29.48 8.12 -41.23
N LEU A 105 28.92 8.67 -40.15
CA LEU A 105 28.27 7.91 -39.09
C LEU A 105 26.74 8.01 -39.21
N PRO A 106 26.01 6.98 -38.73
CA PRO A 106 24.58 7.07 -38.54
C PRO A 106 24.20 8.28 -37.68
N TYR A 107 22.99 8.78 -37.89
CA TYR A 107 22.38 9.74 -36.99
C TYR A 107 22.10 9.07 -35.65
N GLU A 108 22.30 9.83 -34.58
CA GLU A 108 21.97 9.44 -33.21
C GLU A 108 21.02 10.47 -32.62
N LEU A 109 20.29 10.10 -31.57
CA LEU A 109 19.56 11.09 -30.80
C LEU A 109 20.56 12.04 -30.13
N LYS A 110 20.26 13.33 -30.18
CA LYS A 110 20.98 14.33 -29.40
C LYS A 110 20.89 13.96 -27.92
N PRO A 111 22.02 13.75 -27.24
CA PRO A 111 22.00 13.36 -25.84
C PRO A 111 21.35 14.43 -24.95
N VAL A 112 20.64 13.96 -23.92
CA VAL A 112 20.09 14.82 -22.86
C VAL A 112 21.15 15.15 -21.82
N CYS A 113 22.12 14.27 -21.63
CA CYS A 113 23.27 14.44 -20.75
C CYS A 113 24.47 13.61 -21.26
N ASP A 114 25.67 14.01 -20.82
CA ASP A 114 26.96 13.40 -21.13
C ASP A 114 27.69 13.15 -19.80
N ALA A 115 28.02 11.89 -19.51
CA ALA A 115 28.75 11.48 -18.31
C ALA A 115 30.27 11.36 -18.56
N GLY A 116 30.77 11.85 -19.69
CA GLY A 116 32.17 11.77 -20.09
C GLY A 116 32.54 10.35 -20.55
N ALA A 117 33.40 9.67 -19.78
CA ALA A 117 33.90 8.34 -20.15
C ALA A 117 32.81 7.25 -20.10
N ASP A 118 31.74 7.50 -19.34
CA ASP A 118 30.66 6.53 -19.09
C ASP A 118 29.51 6.63 -20.13
N GLY A 119 29.62 7.54 -21.09
CA GLY A 119 28.75 7.61 -22.26
C GLY A 119 27.71 8.74 -22.24
N ASP A 120 27.01 8.83 -23.36
CA ASP A 120 25.90 9.75 -23.61
C ASP A 120 24.57 9.04 -23.31
N ALA A 121 23.54 9.77 -22.88
CA ALA A 121 22.19 9.21 -22.73
C ALA A 121 21.17 9.88 -23.66
N ALA A 122 20.33 9.07 -24.32
CA ALA A 122 19.22 9.54 -25.12
C ALA A 122 18.09 10.12 -24.23
N PRO A 123 17.32 11.12 -24.71
CA PRO A 123 16.16 11.63 -23.98
C PRO A 123 15.13 10.54 -23.70
N ALA A 124 14.90 10.16 -22.45
CA ALA A 124 14.04 9.05 -22.06
C ALA A 124 12.57 9.48 -21.81
N ARG A 125 12.00 10.26 -22.72
CA ARG A 125 10.63 10.79 -22.63
C ARG A 125 9.58 9.71 -22.38
N ARG A 126 9.62 8.58 -23.09
CA ARG A 126 8.58 7.54 -22.97
C ARG A 126 8.62 6.86 -21.61
N ILE A 127 9.82 6.61 -21.09
CA ILE A 127 10.02 6.10 -19.73
C ILE A 127 9.50 7.10 -18.69
N VAL A 128 9.77 8.39 -18.87
CA VAL A 128 9.26 9.45 -17.99
C VAL A 128 7.74 9.56 -18.06
N GLN A 129 7.12 9.34 -19.22
CA GLN A 129 5.66 9.30 -19.36
C GLN A 129 5.05 8.09 -18.64
N VAL A 130 5.70 6.93 -18.65
CA VAL A 130 5.29 5.77 -17.83
C VAL A 130 5.35 6.15 -16.34
N ALA A 131 6.47 6.71 -15.90
CA ALA A 131 6.65 7.18 -14.52
C ALA A 131 5.54 8.16 -14.10
N GLN A 132 5.25 9.15 -14.95
CA GLN A 132 4.17 10.12 -14.71
C GLN A 132 2.80 9.46 -14.57
N GLY A 133 2.46 8.51 -15.45
CA GLY A 133 1.18 7.80 -15.39
C GLY A 133 1.03 6.91 -14.16
N LEU A 134 2.12 6.27 -13.72
CA LEU A 134 2.15 5.45 -12.51
C LEU A 134 2.03 6.31 -11.24
N ASP A 135 2.72 7.45 -11.19
CA ASP A 135 2.64 8.41 -10.08
C ASP A 135 1.21 8.96 -9.93
N ALA A 136 0.58 9.33 -11.05
CA ALA A 136 -0.82 9.76 -11.09
C ALA A 136 -1.79 8.67 -10.61
N ALA A 137 -1.43 7.39 -10.74
CA ALA A 137 -2.20 6.25 -10.23
C ALA A 137 -1.87 5.89 -8.76
N GLY A 138 -1.00 6.66 -8.10
CA GLY A 138 -0.64 6.49 -6.69
C GLY A 138 0.51 5.51 -6.44
N ALA A 139 1.27 5.11 -7.47
CA ALA A 139 2.45 4.28 -7.29
C ALA A 139 3.63 5.07 -6.70
N GLY A 140 4.54 4.37 -6.03
CA GLY A 140 5.80 4.95 -5.57
C GLY A 140 6.78 5.12 -6.74
N VAL A 141 6.90 6.32 -7.29
CA VAL A 141 7.73 6.57 -8.48
C VAL A 141 8.98 7.38 -8.14
N THR A 142 10.11 7.01 -8.76
CA THR A 142 11.32 7.84 -8.79
C THR A 142 12.00 7.77 -10.15
N VAL A 143 12.44 8.92 -10.66
CA VAL A 143 13.24 9.04 -11.87
C VAL A 143 14.53 9.77 -11.54
N ARG A 144 15.66 9.24 -12.02
CA ARG A 144 17.02 9.72 -11.74
C ARG A 144 17.84 9.72 -13.02
N SER A 145 18.79 10.65 -13.10
CA SER A 145 19.69 10.76 -14.24
C SER A 145 20.68 9.61 -14.24
N ILE A 146 20.83 8.95 -15.38
CA ILE A 146 21.92 7.98 -15.58
C ILE A 146 23.29 8.66 -15.67
N CYS A 147 23.34 9.96 -15.97
CA CYS A 147 24.59 10.71 -16.04
C CYS A 147 25.06 11.23 -14.68
N ALA A 148 24.41 10.83 -13.58
CA ALA A 148 24.84 11.20 -12.23
C ALA A 148 26.26 10.66 -11.96
N PRO A 149 27.11 11.41 -11.23
CA PRO A 149 28.48 10.98 -10.93
C PRO A 149 28.53 9.73 -10.04
N ASP A 150 27.46 9.48 -9.27
CA ASP A 150 27.23 8.26 -8.52
C ASP A 150 25.73 7.99 -8.39
N TYR A 151 25.38 6.72 -8.13
CA TYR A 151 23.98 6.28 -8.06
C TYR A 151 23.46 6.13 -6.62
N ALA A 152 24.24 6.50 -5.60
CA ALA A 152 23.79 6.35 -4.21
C ALA A 152 22.50 7.14 -3.93
N PRO A 153 22.35 8.41 -4.37
CA PRO A 153 21.10 9.16 -4.23
C PRO A 153 19.90 8.50 -4.93
N ALA A 154 20.14 7.80 -6.04
CA ALA A 154 19.12 7.10 -6.78
C ALA A 154 18.65 5.84 -6.02
N LEU A 155 19.59 5.07 -5.50
CA LEU A 155 19.30 3.90 -4.65
C LEU A 155 18.60 4.32 -3.36
N ASP A 156 19.04 5.39 -2.70
CA ASP A 156 18.38 5.92 -1.50
C ASP A 156 16.95 6.36 -1.78
N ALA A 157 16.68 6.92 -2.96
CA ALA A 157 15.33 7.30 -3.36
C ALA A 157 14.44 6.08 -3.59
N ILE A 158 14.97 5.01 -4.21
CA ILE A 158 14.25 3.74 -4.38
C ILE A 158 13.97 3.10 -3.03
N ILE A 159 14.97 3.04 -2.15
CA ILE A 159 14.84 2.50 -0.78
C ILE A 159 13.77 3.28 -0.02
N ARG A 160 13.77 4.62 -0.10
CA ARG A 160 12.72 5.45 0.49
C ARG A 160 11.34 5.16 -0.07
N LYS A 161 11.19 4.94 -1.39
CA LYS A 161 9.88 4.57 -1.97
C LYS A 161 9.41 3.18 -1.56
N ILE A 162 10.34 2.24 -1.40
CA ILE A 162 10.04 0.92 -0.83
C ILE A 162 9.62 1.07 0.63
N ALA A 163 10.38 1.83 1.42
CA ALA A 163 10.05 2.12 2.81
C ALA A 163 8.74 2.90 2.95
N ASP A 164 8.39 3.80 2.04
CA ASP A 164 7.11 4.53 2.01
C ASP A 164 5.94 3.60 1.64
N ALA A 165 6.14 2.70 0.66
CA ALA A 165 5.14 1.72 0.25
C ALA A 165 4.91 0.66 1.34
N LEU A 166 5.96 0.33 2.10
CA LEU A 166 5.91 -0.49 3.30
C LEU A 166 5.56 0.33 4.56
N GLY A 167 5.60 1.66 4.43
CA GLY A 167 5.40 2.70 5.43
C GLY A 167 3.91 2.88 5.70
N GLY A 168 3.32 1.78 6.13
CA GLY A 168 2.01 1.73 6.71
C GLY A 168 0.84 1.57 5.78
N ALA A 169 0.22 0.40 5.85
CA ALA A 169 -1.12 0.22 5.33
C ALA A 169 -2.09 1.10 6.13
N CYS A 170 -2.84 1.96 5.42
CA CYS A 170 -4.01 2.62 5.99
C CYS A 170 -4.94 1.56 6.56
N LEU A 171 -5.40 1.76 7.79
CA LEU A 171 -6.33 0.85 8.41
C LEU A 171 -7.73 1.05 7.80
N PRO A 172 -8.42 -0.03 7.38
CA PRO A 172 -9.75 0.08 6.78
C PRO A 172 -10.82 0.58 7.79
N ARG A 173 -10.49 0.54 9.08
CA ARG A 173 -11.29 1.09 10.18
C ARG A 173 -10.38 1.60 11.28
N LYS A 174 -10.89 2.51 12.10
CA LYS A 174 -10.23 2.87 13.35
C LYS A 174 -10.16 1.66 14.28
N LEU A 175 -8.99 1.46 14.89
CA LEU A 175 -8.79 0.51 15.96
C LEU A 175 -9.11 1.19 17.29
N ASN A 176 -9.72 0.42 18.19
CA ASN A 176 -10.06 0.89 19.54
C ASN A 176 -8.94 0.53 20.52
N PRO A 177 -8.13 1.49 21.00
CA PRO A 177 -7.15 1.21 22.02
C PRO A 177 -7.79 0.96 23.39
N ASP A 178 -7.09 0.15 24.19
CA ASP A 178 -7.36 -0.03 25.61
C ASP A 178 -6.85 1.16 26.45
N ALA A 179 -7.06 1.08 27.77
CA ALA A 179 -6.62 2.12 28.70
C ALA A 179 -5.09 2.33 28.74
N GLY A 180 -4.31 1.40 28.19
CA GLY A 180 -2.86 1.49 28.02
C GLY A 180 -2.43 1.98 26.65
N GLY A 181 -3.37 2.32 25.75
CA GLY A 181 -3.08 2.76 24.39
C GLY A 181 -2.80 1.61 23.40
N ASN A 182 -2.88 0.35 23.84
CA ASN A 182 -2.65 -0.82 23.00
C ASN A 182 -3.95 -1.23 22.31
N VAL A 183 -3.86 -1.86 21.14
CA VAL A 183 -5.03 -2.42 20.45
C VAL A 183 -4.99 -3.93 20.53
N ASN A 184 -6.15 -4.58 20.62
CA ASN A 184 -6.22 -6.05 20.62
C ASN A 184 -6.07 -6.61 19.19
N CYS A 185 -4.92 -6.32 18.57
CA CYS A 185 -4.54 -6.78 17.25
C CYS A 185 -3.09 -7.22 17.26
N ASP A 186 -2.81 -8.33 16.60
CA ASP A 186 -1.46 -8.77 16.31
C ASP A 186 -1.10 -8.37 14.87
N VAL A 187 0.05 -7.72 14.68
CA VAL A 187 0.70 -7.67 13.36
C VAL A 187 1.59 -8.89 13.26
N VAL A 188 1.26 -9.78 12.32
CA VAL A 188 2.00 -11.01 12.08
C VAL A 188 2.70 -10.96 10.73
N GLU A 189 3.91 -11.49 10.68
CA GLU A 189 4.76 -11.57 9.50
C GLU A 189 5.02 -13.04 9.16
N VAL A 190 4.55 -13.50 8.01
CA VAL A 190 4.90 -14.81 7.45
C VAL A 190 6.22 -14.66 6.70
N LEU A 191 7.27 -15.30 7.20
CA LEU A 191 8.64 -15.16 6.68
C LEU A 191 8.86 -15.94 5.38
N PRO A 192 9.80 -15.53 4.53
CA PRO A 192 10.25 -16.35 3.41
C PRO A 192 10.99 -17.62 3.89
N LEU A 193 11.06 -18.63 3.01
CA LEU A 193 11.77 -19.88 3.30
C LEU A 193 13.23 -19.61 3.70
N GLY A 194 13.67 -20.26 4.78
CA GLY A 194 15.04 -20.17 5.28
C GLY A 194 15.30 -19.00 6.24
N VAL A 195 14.30 -18.17 6.54
CA VAL A 195 14.38 -17.10 7.56
C VAL A 195 13.55 -17.51 8.78
N THR A 196 14.08 -17.27 9.98
CA THR A 196 13.42 -17.61 11.25
C THR A 196 13.13 -16.37 12.09
N CYS A 197 12.09 -16.43 12.92
CA CYS A 197 11.75 -15.35 13.85
C CYS A 197 12.89 -15.07 14.82
N GLU A 198 13.65 -16.11 15.22
CA GLU A 198 14.81 -15.98 16.08
C GLU A 198 15.89 -15.08 15.46
N SER A 199 16.16 -15.25 14.16
CA SER A 199 17.13 -14.42 13.42
C SER A 199 16.72 -12.94 13.34
N LEU A 200 15.44 -12.64 13.57
CA LEU A 200 14.85 -11.30 13.53
C LEU A 200 14.43 -10.78 14.91
N SER A 201 14.83 -11.46 16.00
CA SER A 201 14.45 -11.08 17.36
C SER A 201 14.89 -9.67 17.74
N GLY A 202 16.07 -9.21 17.28
CA GLY A 202 16.54 -7.83 17.44
C GLY A 202 15.69 -6.77 16.73
N LYS A 203 14.79 -7.19 15.84
CA LYS A 203 13.80 -6.36 15.15
C LYS A 203 12.40 -6.52 15.74
N GLY A 204 12.28 -7.04 16.96
CA GLY A 204 10.99 -7.18 17.65
C GLY A 204 10.13 -8.34 17.14
N ARG A 205 10.70 -9.33 16.44
CA ARG A 205 9.97 -10.54 16.02
C ARG A 205 10.02 -11.60 17.11
N SER A 206 8.89 -12.27 17.31
CA SER A 206 8.78 -13.44 18.19
C SER A 206 8.04 -14.54 17.45
N PHE A 207 8.47 -15.79 17.61
CA PHE A 207 7.81 -16.93 16.98
C PHE A 207 6.37 -17.06 17.48
N LEU A 208 5.41 -17.16 16.55
CA LEU A 208 4.00 -17.38 16.86
C LEU A 208 3.57 -18.79 16.47
N ARG A 209 3.83 -19.19 15.22
CA ARG A 209 3.45 -20.50 14.66
C ARG A 209 4.23 -20.80 13.38
N SER A 210 4.13 -22.04 12.91
CA SER A 210 4.52 -22.40 11.54
C SER A 210 3.26 -22.55 10.68
N GLU A 211 3.31 -22.08 9.44
CA GLU A 211 2.19 -22.11 8.51
C GLU A 211 2.58 -22.81 7.21
N LYS A 212 1.75 -23.75 6.76
CA LYS A 212 1.95 -24.41 5.46
C LYS A 212 1.32 -23.56 4.37
N ILE A 213 2.11 -23.19 3.37
CA ILE A 213 1.64 -22.46 2.20
C ILE A 213 1.34 -23.43 1.06
N ASP A 214 0.19 -23.25 0.42
CA ASP A 214 -0.21 -24.07 -0.72
C ASP A 214 0.81 -23.99 -1.85
N GLY A 215 1.28 -25.15 -2.31
CA GLY A 215 2.31 -25.25 -3.34
C GLY A 215 3.75 -25.27 -2.82
N GLU A 216 3.98 -25.11 -1.51
CA GLU A 216 5.31 -25.22 -0.90
C GLU A 216 5.48 -26.54 -0.14
N SER A 217 6.70 -27.09 -0.19
CA SER A 217 7.04 -28.34 0.50
C SER A 217 7.31 -28.14 1.99
N GLU A 218 7.86 -27.00 2.36
CA GLU A 218 8.26 -26.66 3.73
C GLU A 218 7.33 -25.58 4.31
N PRO A 219 6.96 -25.68 5.60
CA PRO A 219 6.20 -24.62 6.26
C PRO A 219 7.09 -23.38 6.50
N ARG A 220 6.46 -22.21 6.51
CA ARG A 220 7.10 -20.93 6.83
C ARG A 220 6.87 -20.57 8.30
N GLU A 221 7.81 -19.88 8.92
CA GLU A 221 7.58 -19.31 10.25
C GLU A 221 6.71 -18.05 10.16
N VAL A 222 5.77 -17.94 11.08
CA VAL A 222 4.94 -16.75 11.30
C VAL A 222 5.39 -16.12 12.61
N CYS A 223 5.83 -14.87 12.52
CA CYS A 223 6.28 -14.09 13.66
C CYS A 223 5.22 -13.10 14.08
N ARG A 224 5.02 -12.93 15.39
CA ARG A 224 4.38 -11.74 15.95
C ARG A 224 5.42 -10.62 16.01
N ILE A 225 5.06 -9.44 15.51
CA ILE A 225 5.86 -8.21 15.68
C ILE A 225 5.40 -7.52 16.96
N ALA A 226 6.35 -7.10 17.80
CA ALA A 226 6.08 -6.40 19.05
C ALA A 226 5.27 -5.12 18.82
N GLN A 227 4.19 -4.94 19.58
CA GLN A 227 3.41 -3.71 19.56
C GLN A 227 4.06 -2.66 20.46
N LEU A 228 4.23 -1.47 19.92
CA LEU A 228 4.69 -0.26 20.58
C LEU A 228 3.50 0.66 20.87
N PRO A 229 3.65 1.62 21.81
CA PRO A 229 2.61 2.60 22.09
C PRO A 229 2.15 3.35 20.84
N ALA A 230 0.89 3.74 20.84
CA ALA A 230 0.32 4.63 19.84
C ALA A 230 1.09 5.95 19.77
N ILE A 231 1.32 6.47 18.57
CA ILE A 231 1.99 7.75 18.38
C ILE A 231 1.20 8.59 17.38
N SER A 232 1.11 9.88 17.64
CA SER A 232 0.46 10.80 16.73
C SER A 232 1.30 11.02 15.47
N THR A 233 0.73 11.35 14.31
CA THR A 233 1.53 11.52 13.09
C THR A 233 2.56 12.64 13.23
N GLY A 234 2.24 13.72 13.96
CA GLY A 234 3.20 14.78 14.28
C GLY A 234 4.37 14.27 15.13
N ASP A 235 4.06 13.50 16.18
CA ASP A 235 5.08 12.96 17.09
C ASP A 235 5.91 11.84 16.46
N ALA A 236 5.34 11.02 15.58
CA ALA A 236 6.06 9.94 14.91
C ALA A 236 7.19 10.49 14.01
N ALA A 237 6.94 11.63 13.37
CA ALA A 237 7.94 12.31 12.55
C ALA A 237 9.03 13.00 13.39
N ALA A 238 8.67 13.55 14.56
CA ALA A 238 9.60 14.29 15.41
C ALA A 238 10.42 13.37 16.35
N ASN A 239 9.78 12.32 16.85
CA ASN A 239 10.28 11.43 17.90
C ASN A 239 9.86 9.97 17.59
N PRO A 240 10.44 9.34 16.56
CA PRO A 240 10.13 7.95 16.24
C PRO A 240 10.49 7.02 17.42
N PRO A 241 9.74 5.91 17.63
CA PRO A 241 10.09 4.95 18.67
C PRO A 241 11.50 4.38 18.49
N SER A 242 12.24 4.25 19.59
CA SER A 242 13.56 3.60 19.60
C SER A 242 13.48 2.09 19.75
N ASP A 243 12.42 1.59 20.40
CA ASP A 243 12.22 0.17 20.60
C ASP A 243 11.73 -0.49 19.31
N PRO A 244 12.20 -1.71 18.98
CA PRO A 244 11.82 -2.36 17.73
C PRO A 244 10.39 -2.90 17.81
N GLY A 245 9.61 -2.66 16.76
CA GLY A 245 8.22 -3.11 16.69
C GLY A 245 7.36 -2.31 15.71
N TRP A 246 6.05 -2.49 15.83
CA TRP A 246 5.05 -1.75 15.09
C TRP A 246 4.24 -0.87 16.05
N PHE A 247 3.77 0.28 15.58
CA PHE A 247 2.83 1.16 16.28
C PHE A 247 1.72 1.53 15.31
N TYR A 248 0.60 2.02 15.81
CA TYR A 248 -0.36 2.70 14.94
C TYR A 248 -0.19 4.20 15.08
N GLU A 249 -0.19 4.86 13.94
CA GLU A 249 -0.22 6.29 13.82
C GLU A 249 -1.65 6.78 13.67
N PHE A 250 -1.94 7.90 14.33
CA PHE A 250 -3.22 8.58 14.27
C PHE A 250 -3.00 10.09 14.12
N ASP A 251 -3.95 10.78 13.51
CA ASP A 251 -3.93 12.24 13.50
C ASP A 251 -4.22 12.76 14.92
N ASP A 252 -3.23 13.41 15.51
CA ASP A 252 -3.38 14.34 16.61
C ASP A 252 -4.22 15.53 16.15
N ASP A 253 -5.46 15.56 16.62
CA ASP A 253 -6.45 16.59 16.35
C ASP A 253 -6.89 16.72 14.88
N ALA A 254 -8.05 16.10 14.62
CA ALA A 254 -9.06 16.77 13.81
C ALA A 254 -9.12 18.24 14.23
N ASN A 255 -8.67 19.16 13.38
CA ASN A 255 -8.90 20.59 13.57
C ASN A 255 -10.41 20.79 13.82
N PRO A 256 -10.88 21.03 15.06
CA PRO A 256 -12.31 20.99 15.36
C PRO A 256 -13.05 22.14 14.68
N ASN A 257 -12.31 23.09 14.11
CA ASN A 257 -12.80 24.35 13.60
C ASN A 257 -12.62 24.52 12.08
N GLY A 258 -12.17 23.50 11.34
CA GLY A 258 -12.12 23.54 9.86
C GLY A 258 -11.28 24.68 9.24
N ASN A 259 -10.45 25.36 10.04
CA ASN A 259 -9.71 26.53 9.60
C ASN A 259 -8.25 26.17 9.32
N GLY A 260 -7.95 25.81 8.06
CA GLY A 260 -6.70 26.15 7.37
C GLY A 260 -5.37 25.52 7.82
N GLY A 261 -5.36 24.44 8.60
CA GLY A 261 -4.14 23.66 8.83
C GLY A 261 -3.73 22.90 7.56
N ASN A 262 -2.43 22.76 7.30
CA ASN A 262 -1.97 21.87 6.22
C ASN A 262 -2.27 20.42 6.61
N PRO A 263 -2.92 19.61 5.74
CA PRO A 263 -3.23 18.23 6.05
C PRO A 263 -1.95 17.43 6.31
N THR A 264 -1.99 16.53 7.30
CA THR A 264 -0.89 15.63 7.66
C THR A 264 -0.60 14.68 6.48
N ASP A 265 0.57 14.02 6.49
CA ASP A 265 0.84 12.96 5.50
C ASP A 265 -0.18 11.81 5.60
N LEU A 266 -0.63 11.50 6.83
CA LEU A 266 -1.66 10.51 7.08
C LEU A 266 -3.00 10.92 6.46
N GLU A 267 -3.45 12.16 6.66
CA GLU A 267 -4.69 12.67 6.08
C GLU A 267 -4.64 12.70 4.55
N LYS A 268 -3.50 13.10 3.96
CA LYS A 268 -3.32 13.10 2.50
C LYS A 268 -3.40 11.70 1.90
N ARG A 269 -2.88 10.69 2.59
CA ARG A 269 -2.76 9.31 2.09
C ARG A 269 -3.98 8.46 2.40
N CYS A 270 -4.50 8.57 3.61
CA CYS A 270 -5.55 7.70 4.13
C CYS A 270 -6.90 8.41 4.30
N GLY A 271 -6.97 9.73 4.11
CA GLY A 271 -8.17 10.53 4.36
C GLY A 271 -8.28 11.02 5.80
N GLN A 272 -9.21 11.95 6.03
CA GLN A 272 -9.36 12.65 7.31
C GLN A 272 -9.72 11.69 8.46
N GLY A 273 -8.96 11.77 9.54
CA GLY A 273 -9.20 10.98 10.74
C GLY A 273 -8.89 9.49 10.55
N SER A 274 -8.09 9.14 9.55
CA SER A 274 -7.64 7.76 9.36
C SER A 274 -6.55 7.38 10.35
N GLN A 275 -6.23 6.09 10.37
CA GLN A 275 -5.10 5.54 11.11
C GLN A 275 -4.26 4.69 10.16
N ARG A 276 -2.96 4.55 10.42
CA ARG A 276 -2.09 3.61 9.70
C ARG A 276 -1.27 2.79 10.68
N ILE A 277 -0.87 1.59 10.28
CA ILE A 277 0.20 0.85 10.97
C ILE A 277 1.52 1.48 10.55
N SER A 278 2.49 1.58 11.44
CA SER A 278 3.86 2.01 11.13
C SER A 278 4.84 1.12 11.86
N PHE A 279 6.10 1.15 11.43
CA PHE A 279 7.18 0.36 12.01
C PHE A 279 8.26 1.29 12.55
N ALA A 280 8.81 0.96 13.72
CA ALA A 280 10.02 1.61 14.20
C ALA A 280 11.19 1.26 13.26
N SER A 281 12.22 2.10 13.24
CA SER A 281 13.40 1.89 12.40
C SER A 281 13.94 0.46 12.54
N ASP A 282 14.34 -0.14 11.41
CA ASP A 282 14.83 -1.51 11.29
C ASP A 282 13.80 -2.61 11.61
N SER A 283 12.58 -2.24 11.99
CA SER A 283 11.47 -3.16 12.28
C SER A 283 10.53 -3.32 11.09
N GLU A 284 10.86 -2.79 9.93
CA GLU A 284 10.11 -3.00 8.70
C GLU A 284 10.16 -4.49 8.28
N PRO A 285 9.06 -5.02 7.72
CA PRO A 285 9.01 -6.39 7.22
C PRO A 285 10.04 -6.66 6.13
N GLY A 286 10.57 -7.88 6.13
CA GLY A 286 11.57 -8.32 5.18
C GLY A 286 11.01 -8.43 3.76
N THR A 287 11.87 -8.27 2.75
CA THR A 287 11.50 -8.55 1.35
C THR A 287 11.05 -10.00 1.21
N GLY A 288 9.88 -10.22 0.61
CA GLY A 288 9.30 -11.55 0.41
C GLY A 288 8.48 -12.08 1.59
N SER A 289 8.39 -11.32 2.69
CA SER A 289 7.47 -11.61 3.78
C SER A 289 6.03 -11.19 3.44
N GLN A 290 5.05 -11.86 4.06
CA GLN A 290 3.65 -11.44 4.02
C GLN A 290 3.21 -10.90 5.38
N LEU A 291 2.72 -9.67 5.41
CA LEU A 291 2.11 -9.08 6.60
C LEU A 291 0.63 -9.42 6.69
N ARG A 292 0.13 -9.63 7.91
CA ARG A 292 -1.29 -9.72 8.22
C ARG A 292 -1.58 -8.99 9.53
N LEU A 293 -2.74 -8.34 9.59
CA LEU A 293 -3.28 -7.77 10.81
C LEU A 293 -4.36 -8.72 11.32
N GLU A 294 -4.08 -9.40 12.42
CA GLU A 294 -4.98 -10.34 13.09
C GLU A 294 -5.62 -9.63 14.29
N CYS A 295 -6.77 -8.97 14.05
CA CYS A 295 -7.51 -8.26 15.10
C CYS A 295 -8.58 -9.14 15.73
N LEU A 296 -8.54 -9.27 17.06
CA LEU A 296 -9.62 -9.83 17.88
C LEU A 296 -10.38 -8.67 18.54
N GLN A 297 -10.93 -7.76 17.74
CA GLN A 297 -11.76 -6.68 18.29
C GLN A 297 -13.25 -7.00 18.08
N PRO A 298 -14.09 -6.94 19.12
CA PRO A 298 -15.53 -6.87 18.92
C PRO A 298 -15.84 -5.65 18.04
N VAL A 299 -16.74 -5.83 17.08
CA VAL A 299 -17.25 -4.73 16.25
C VAL A 299 -18.04 -3.85 17.21
N VAL A 300 -17.66 -2.58 17.39
CA VAL A 300 -18.46 -1.60 18.13
C VAL A 300 -19.13 -0.70 17.11
N GLY A 301 -20.44 -0.55 17.26
CA GLY A 301 -21.30 0.27 16.42
C GLY A 301 -21.04 1.75 16.59
N SER A 302 -21.58 2.50 15.64
CA SER A 302 -21.42 3.94 15.47
C SER A 302 -21.88 4.75 16.69
N ALA A 303 -21.33 5.96 16.83
CA ALA A 303 -21.36 6.88 17.97
C ALA A 303 -22.75 7.43 18.42
N ASN A 304 -23.86 6.75 18.14
CA ASN A 304 -25.22 7.24 18.41
C ASN A 304 -25.97 6.51 19.54
N GLY A 305 -25.27 5.77 20.41
CA GLY A 305 -25.94 5.00 21.49
C GLY A 305 -26.81 3.86 20.98
N GLN A 306 -26.59 3.44 19.74
CA GLN A 306 -27.15 2.23 19.16
C GLN A 306 -26.16 1.10 19.44
N VAL A 307 -26.62 0.04 20.09
CA VAL A 307 -25.84 -1.17 20.39
C VAL A 307 -26.53 -2.37 19.76
N ASP A 308 -25.79 -3.11 18.96
CA ASP A 308 -26.20 -4.34 18.29
C ASP A 308 -25.63 -5.59 18.99
N VAL A 309 -26.11 -6.77 18.61
CA VAL A 309 -25.57 -8.05 19.09
C VAL A 309 -24.10 -8.18 18.69
N GLY A 310 -23.25 -8.56 19.65
CA GLY A 310 -21.79 -8.66 19.46
C GLY A 310 -21.03 -7.36 19.75
N GLU A 311 -21.72 -6.25 20.03
CA GLU A 311 -21.07 -5.02 20.50
C GLU A 311 -20.64 -5.12 21.96
N GLY A 312 -19.52 -4.47 22.31
CA GLY A 312 -18.97 -4.50 23.66
C GLY A 312 -19.91 -3.91 24.71
N CYS A 313 -20.03 -4.61 25.85
CA CYS A 313 -20.84 -4.18 26.99
C CYS A 313 -20.00 -4.13 28.28
N SER A 314 -20.33 -3.22 29.19
CA SER A 314 -19.81 -3.29 30.56
C SER A 314 -20.76 -4.14 31.41
N ALA A 315 -20.23 -4.95 32.33
CA ALA A 315 -20.97 -5.93 33.14
C ALA A 315 -22.10 -5.34 34.04
N GLN A 316 -22.37 -4.04 33.93
CA GLN A 316 -23.34 -3.28 34.73
C GLN A 316 -24.26 -2.39 33.86
N GLY A 317 -24.22 -2.52 32.52
CA GLY A 317 -25.04 -1.73 31.61
C GLY A 317 -26.53 -2.09 31.71
N ALA A 318 -27.39 -1.07 31.71
CA ALA A 318 -28.83 -1.26 31.59
C ALA A 318 -29.20 -1.84 30.21
N ASN A 319 -30.23 -2.71 30.18
CA ASN A 319 -30.84 -3.23 28.96
C ASN A 319 -30.97 -2.16 27.88
N THR A 320 -30.42 -2.39 26.69
CA THR A 320 -30.57 -1.49 25.54
C THR A 320 -31.36 -2.15 24.42
N MET A 321 -32.12 -1.36 23.66
CA MET A 321 -33.01 -1.84 22.60
C MET A 321 -32.26 -2.03 21.27
N CYS A 322 -32.44 -3.20 20.66
CA CYS A 322 -32.04 -3.48 19.29
C CYS A 322 -32.95 -2.72 18.29
N ASN A 323 -32.43 -2.26 17.14
CA ASN A 323 -33.22 -1.49 16.17
C ASN A 323 -33.38 -2.22 14.82
N ALA A 324 -34.52 -2.00 14.16
CA ALA A 324 -34.84 -2.60 12.87
C ALA A 324 -33.90 -2.05 11.78
N GLY A 325 -32.82 -2.79 11.51
CA GLY A 325 -31.73 -2.38 10.63
C GLY A 325 -30.37 -3.00 10.98
N SER A 326 -30.29 -3.80 12.06
CA SER A 326 -29.13 -4.61 12.40
C SER A 326 -28.78 -5.62 11.30
N SER A 327 -27.52 -6.07 11.32
CA SER A 327 -26.98 -7.10 10.41
C SER A 327 -27.70 -8.46 10.48
N LEU A 328 -28.57 -8.64 11.47
CA LEU A 328 -29.41 -9.83 11.71
C LEU A 328 -30.73 -9.82 10.93
N GLY A 329 -31.09 -8.70 10.27
CA GLY A 329 -32.33 -8.59 9.52
C GLY A 329 -33.56 -8.29 10.40
N ALA A 330 -34.61 -7.74 9.79
CA ALA A 330 -35.82 -7.29 10.49
C ALA A 330 -36.59 -8.42 11.21
N ASP A 331 -36.31 -9.68 10.87
CA ASP A 331 -36.97 -10.86 11.46
C ASP A 331 -36.32 -11.33 12.78
N GLN A 332 -35.08 -10.90 13.07
CA GLN A 332 -34.30 -11.36 14.24
C GLN A 332 -34.06 -10.27 15.31
N CYS A 333 -34.30 -9.00 14.98
CA CYS A 333 -34.48 -7.94 15.99
C CYS A 333 -35.85 -7.28 15.78
N PRO A 334 -36.94 -7.85 16.36
CA PRO A 334 -38.15 -7.10 16.56
C PRO A 334 -37.80 -5.78 17.25
N THR A 335 -38.35 -4.68 16.77
CA THR A 335 -38.37 -3.43 17.54
C THR A 335 -38.84 -3.77 18.96
N ASP A 336 -38.04 -3.43 19.98
CA ASP A 336 -38.29 -3.64 21.43
C ASP A 336 -37.58 -4.82 22.13
N VAL A 337 -36.67 -5.56 21.49
CA VAL A 337 -35.84 -6.55 22.23
C VAL A 337 -34.74 -5.85 23.04
N SER A 338 -34.80 -6.04 24.36
CA SER A 338 -33.76 -5.63 25.32
C SER A 338 -32.59 -6.60 25.29
N LEU A 339 -31.43 -6.14 24.82
CA LEU A 339 -30.20 -6.95 24.84
C LEU A 339 -29.65 -7.08 26.27
N VAL A 340 -28.99 -8.21 26.53
CA VAL A 340 -28.33 -8.52 27.80
C VAL A 340 -26.82 -8.69 27.59
N CYS A 341 -26.01 -8.24 28.55
CA CYS A 341 -24.55 -8.33 28.46
C CYS A 341 -24.10 -9.75 28.85
N ASP A 342 -23.47 -10.48 27.92
CA ASP A 342 -22.89 -11.80 28.22
C ASP A 342 -21.62 -11.63 29.05
N PRO A 343 -21.57 -12.16 30.28
CA PRO A 343 -20.41 -11.99 31.15
C PRO A 343 -19.14 -12.69 30.65
N LYS A 344 -19.25 -13.65 29.72
CA LYS A 344 -18.10 -14.39 29.20
C LYS A 344 -17.47 -13.69 27.99
N SER A 345 -18.28 -13.25 27.03
CA SER A 345 -17.79 -12.55 25.84
C SER A 345 -17.67 -11.03 26.01
N LEU A 346 -18.26 -10.46 27.07
CA LEU A 346 -18.39 -9.02 27.29
C LEU A 346 -19.03 -8.31 26.09
N THR A 347 -20.02 -8.97 25.48
CA THR A 347 -20.79 -8.42 24.36
C THR A 347 -22.30 -8.49 24.61
N TRP A 348 -23.06 -7.60 23.98
CA TRP A 348 -24.52 -7.64 23.98
C TRP A 348 -25.04 -8.86 23.21
N GLN A 349 -25.99 -9.56 23.80
CA GLN A 349 -26.61 -10.76 23.24
C GLN A 349 -28.13 -10.67 23.30
N ALA A 350 -28.80 -11.35 22.37
CA ALA A 350 -30.25 -11.52 22.41
C ALA A 350 -30.59 -12.49 23.56
N PRO A 351 -31.47 -12.11 24.50
CA PRO A 351 -31.94 -13.04 25.52
C PRO A 351 -32.86 -14.11 24.91
N CYS A 352 -32.99 -15.25 25.59
CA CYS A 352 -33.88 -16.34 25.19
C CYS A 352 -34.43 -17.08 26.40
N ASP A 353 -35.60 -17.71 26.25
CA ASP A 353 -36.13 -18.69 27.19
C ASP A 353 -35.90 -20.12 26.66
N ASP A 354 -36.00 -20.32 25.34
CA ASP A 354 -35.70 -21.59 24.67
C ASP A 354 -35.18 -21.41 23.22
N ASP A 355 -34.87 -22.52 22.55
CA ASP A 355 -34.29 -22.53 21.20
C ASP A 355 -35.18 -21.88 20.13
N SER A 356 -36.48 -21.76 20.37
CA SER A 356 -37.39 -21.12 19.42
C SER A 356 -37.18 -19.61 19.31
N ASP A 357 -36.59 -18.99 20.34
CA ASP A 357 -36.25 -17.57 20.35
C ASP A 357 -34.99 -17.24 19.54
N CYS A 358 -34.19 -18.26 19.18
CA CYS A 358 -32.82 -18.08 18.74
C CYS A 358 -32.53 -18.36 17.27
N SER A 359 -33.50 -18.77 16.44
CA SER A 359 -33.21 -19.27 15.08
C SER A 359 -32.31 -18.34 14.24
N PRO A 360 -31.15 -18.78 13.70
CA PRO A 360 -30.63 -20.16 13.58
C PRO A 360 -29.73 -20.65 14.75
N PHE A 361 -29.62 -19.88 15.83
CA PHE A 361 -28.84 -20.14 17.03
C PHE A 361 -29.57 -21.03 18.05
N VAL A 362 -28.91 -21.35 19.17
CA VAL A 362 -29.43 -22.20 20.26
C VAL A 362 -29.43 -21.39 21.56
N CYS A 363 -30.41 -21.61 22.45
CA CYS A 363 -30.48 -20.90 23.72
C CYS A 363 -29.53 -21.51 24.76
N ASP A 364 -28.55 -20.74 25.21
CA ASP A 364 -27.62 -21.15 26.28
C ASP A 364 -28.09 -20.64 27.63
N THR A 365 -28.63 -21.57 28.43
CA THR A 365 -29.14 -21.33 29.79
C THR A 365 -28.12 -21.63 30.88
N THR A 366 -26.88 -21.99 30.51
CA THR A 366 -25.86 -22.52 31.44
C THR A 366 -24.84 -21.48 31.90
N ARG A 367 -24.97 -20.23 31.45
CA ARG A 367 -24.02 -19.15 31.71
C ARG A 367 -24.08 -18.68 33.17
N THR A 368 -22.92 -18.38 33.73
CA THR A 368 -22.77 -17.78 35.06
C THR A 368 -21.84 -16.57 35.01
N PHE A 369 -22.09 -15.59 35.88
CA PHE A 369 -21.17 -14.51 36.15
C PHE A 369 -19.93 -15.03 36.89
N SER A 370 -18.85 -14.23 36.92
CA SER A 370 -17.59 -14.57 37.60
C SER A 370 -17.72 -14.72 39.12
N ASP A 371 -18.80 -14.24 39.71
CA ASP A 371 -19.15 -14.44 41.13
C ASP A 371 -19.99 -15.71 41.38
N GLY A 372 -20.27 -16.50 40.33
CA GLY A 372 -21.05 -17.74 40.41
C GLY A 372 -22.56 -17.55 40.36
N THR A 373 -23.06 -16.32 40.19
CA THR A 373 -24.49 -16.07 40.00
C THR A 373 -24.95 -16.45 38.60
N ALA A 374 -26.22 -16.87 38.47
CA ALA A 374 -26.80 -17.24 37.18
C ALA A 374 -26.88 -16.02 36.26
N ALA A 375 -26.34 -16.15 35.05
CA ALA A 375 -26.44 -15.12 34.02
C ALA A 375 -27.76 -15.27 33.23
N PRO A 376 -28.23 -14.20 32.57
CA PRO A 376 -29.36 -14.31 31.64
C PRO A 376 -29.07 -15.35 30.55
N SER A 377 -30.11 -16.07 30.14
CA SER A 377 -30.03 -17.02 29.02
C SER A 377 -29.93 -16.24 27.71
N ILE A 378 -29.05 -16.68 26.80
CA ILE A 378 -28.69 -15.95 25.58
C ILE A 378 -28.64 -16.87 24.35
N CYS A 379 -28.94 -16.32 23.18
CA CYS A 379 -28.76 -17.02 21.92
C CYS A 379 -27.28 -17.13 21.54
N VAL A 380 -26.78 -18.34 21.31
CA VAL A 380 -25.38 -18.60 20.94
C VAL A 380 -25.25 -19.45 19.67
N ASN A 381 -24.19 -19.20 18.91
CA ASN A 381 -23.86 -20.03 17.75
C ASN A 381 -23.33 -21.41 18.18
N PRO A 382 -24.00 -22.51 17.84
CA PRO A 382 -23.58 -23.86 18.22
C PRO A 382 -22.23 -24.27 17.60
N THR A 383 -21.73 -23.51 16.62
CA THR A 383 -20.48 -23.77 15.91
C THR A 383 -19.25 -23.15 16.60
N CYS A 384 -19.43 -22.28 17.61
CA CYS A 384 -18.34 -21.51 18.26
C CYS A 384 -18.08 -21.93 19.72
N GLY A 385 -18.38 -23.19 20.08
CA GLY A 385 -18.22 -23.73 21.43
C GLY A 385 -16.78 -24.07 21.82
#